data_AF-A0A5K1C9Z1-F1
#
_entry.id   AF-A0A5K1C9Z1-F1
#
_cell.length_a   1.000
_cell.length_b   1.000
_cell.length_c   1.000
_cell.angle_alpha   90.00
_cell.angle_beta   90.00
_cell.angle_gamma   90.00
#
_symmetry.space_group_name_H-M   'P 1'
#
loop_
_entity.id
_entity.type
_entity.pdbx_description
1 polymer ?
#
loop_
_entity_poly.entity_id
_entity_poly.type
_entity_poly.pdbx_seq_one_letter_code
_entity_poly.pdbx_strand_id
1 'polypeptide(L)' 'VRMDAYQGAISCNPSLFHQATVMDIGCGTGIL' A
#
# COMPACT_ATOMS: atom_id res chain seq x y z
N VAL A 1 12.61 6.96 -0.27
CA VAL A 1 12.50 6.63 1.18
C VAL A 1 11.07 6.35 1.61
N ARG A 2 10.14 7.33 1.57
CA ARG A 2 8.74 7.10 2.01
C ARG A 2 8.01 6.07 1.15
N MET A 3 8.07 6.23 -0.18
CA MET A 3 7.38 5.35 -1.13
C MET A 3 7.95 3.92 -1.13
N ASP A 4 9.28 3.78 -1.10
CA ASP A 4 9.95 2.47 -1.04
C ASP A 4 9.56 1.67 0.20
N ALA A 5 9.32 2.34 1.33
CA ALA A 5 8.86 1.69 2.56
C ALA A 5 7.43 1.15 2.44
N TYR A 6 6.51 1.90 1.81
CA TYR A 6 5.15 1.40 1.53
C TYR A 6 5.18 0.24 0.53
N GLN A 7 5.94 0.39 -0.55
CA GLN A 7 6.10 -0.67 -1.55
C GLN A 7 6.67 -1.94 -0.91
N GLY A 8 7.68 -1.81 -0.06
CA GLY A 8 8.26 -2.92 0.69
C GLY A 8 7.25 -3.57 1.65
N ALA A 9 6.52 -2.77 2.43
CA ALA A 9 5.53 -3.28 3.38
C ALA A 9 4.40 -4.06 2.68
N ILE A 10 3.92 -3.56 1.54
CA ILE A 10 2.88 -4.23 0.73
C ILE A 10 3.43 -5.51 0.10
N SER A 11 4.61 -5.43 -0.53
CA SER A 11 5.22 -6.56 -1.24
C SER A 11 5.67 -7.68 -0.30
N CYS A 12 6.11 -7.35 0.92
CA CYS A 12 6.51 -8.33 1.92
C CYS A 12 5.33 -8.93 2.71
N ASN A 13 4.13 -8.34 2.65
CA ASN A 13 2.95 -8.83 3.36
C ASN A 13 1.73 -9.00 2.44
N PRO A 14 1.84 -9.72 1.31
CA PRO A 14 0.76 -9.81 0.32
C PRO A 14 -0.51 -10.48 0.87
N SER A 15 -0.38 -11.33 1.89
CA SER A 15 -1.51 -11.98 2.57
C SER A 15 -2.45 -11.01 3.28
N LEU A 16 -1.94 -9.87 3.76
CA LEU A 16 -2.76 -8.85 4.42
C LEU A 16 -3.63 -8.06 3.44
N PHE A 17 -3.27 -8.08 2.16
CA PHE A 17 -3.95 -7.34 1.09
C PHE A 17 -4.79 -8.24 0.18
N HIS A 18 -4.60 -9.55 0.23
CA HIS A 18 -5.38 -10.49 -0.57
C HIS A 18 -6.85 -10.50 -0.11
N GLN A 19 -7.78 -10.18 -1.01
CA GLN A 19 -9.23 -10.05 -0.74
C GLN A 19 -9.60 -9.01 0.33
N ALA A 20 -8.68 -8.10 0.68
CA ALA A 20 -8.96 -7.00 1.58
C ALA A 20 -9.54 -5.80 0.80
N THR A 21 -10.47 -5.06 1.43
CA THR A 21 -10.87 -3.74 0.93
C THR A 21 -9.95 -2.70 1.57
N VAL A 22 -9.21 -1.95 0.76
CA VAL A 22 -8.25 -0.93 1.20
C VAL A 22 -8.81 0.46 0.90
N MET A 23 -8.53 1.43 1.77
CA MET A 23 -8.90 2.83 1.59
C MET A 23 -7.64 3.70 1.66
N ASP A 24 -7.30 4.35 0.54
CA ASP A 24 -6.22 5.34 0.48
C ASP A 24 -6.74 6.74 0.87
N ILE A 25 -6.35 7.20 2.06
CA ILE A 25 -6.78 8.48 2.60
C ILE A 25 -5.82 9.59 2.17
N GLY A 26 -6.35 10.58 1.45
CA GLY A 26 -5.56 11.71 0.96
C GLY A 26 -4.75 11.36 -0.29
N CYS A 27 -5.35 10.55 -1.18
CA CYS A 27 -4.65 9.84 -2.26
C CYS A 27 -3.84 10.71 -3.23
N GLY A 28 -4.15 11.99 -3.43
CA GLY A 28 -3.34 12.87 -4.28
C GLY A 28 -3.16 12.31 -5.69
N THR A 29 -1.97 11.81 -6.03
CA THR A 29 -1.67 11.14 -7.32
C THR A 29 -2.13 9.68 -7.39
N GLY A 30 -2.64 9.11 -6.29
CA GLY A 30 -3.06 7.71 -6.19
C GLY A 30 -1.90 6.73 -6.31
N ILE A 31 -0.73 7.07 -5.76
CA ILE A 31 0.51 6.31 -5.93
C ILE A 31 0.72 5.25 -4.84
N LEU A 32 -0.19 5.19 -3.86
CA LEU A 32 -0.25 4.15 -2.85
C LEU A 32 -1.20 3.02 -3.29
#